data_AF-A0A9J7L8A0-F1
#
_entry.id   AF-A0A9J7L8A0-F1
#
_cell.length_a   1.000
_cell.length_b   1.000
_cell.length_c   1.000
_cell.angle_alpha   90.00
_cell.angle_beta   90.00
_cell.angle_gamma   90.00
#
_symmetry.space_group_name_H-M   'P 1'
#
loop_
_entity.id
_entity.type
_entity.pdbx_description
1 polymer ?
#
loop_
_entity_poly.entity_id
_entity_poly.type
_entity_poly.pdbx_seq_one_letter_code
_entity_poly.pdbx_strand_id
1 'polypeptide(L)'
;MTPVMLAAMKNNYDILEMLLQAGFPTLETDAYQWTTSISQAKAWLDAYRAVCSPSYILLTSPDPFRTAFRTAKALRDVCWKREQYRPELEQLADQCETFACELLEEVCTTEELDILGHTDDPEGMSDESVGTLQLAVDLKQRQFSTQPLCVEYLALSRVKEAFEFHEVFGNWEKMPVVYAALWGIAIQLSYPLLCLAYIIAPDSRIGKFSRLHFIREHSWNMSWFMLMALLLIETQYYQVGRVEIDSIVRGTPLLVPYTEVSVAQTLIMLWVAGILLEELQEVQHEGLGRYFRQFWNILDFTLVALYLAQMALRLVAYVQLGVYDQDTVATQWMIKASPHTFEPVAVADVLFSLFTITVFMRSLSIFSHYRYLGTLMISIGRMFADIVNFISMDGVVTFAFACGLNQLYWYYGTVHEYLCEEYSKGNLKTVDCQRSHGFSTILKTVESLFWATFGITDLSMLELDPDSSTLEALRIMEQPVLTETVGKLIFVLFHATVVLVLLNLLIAIMSDSYQRTQDEKRRDWTFSIVKDMLFYMRVDLSLAPPFNLLLLVKTSVSRLLCAVCRQGNRRSPHSAIGQGSVHPSSPSKQERQEKYKMMIDRLVNRYLLRKERETENQR
;
A
#
# COMPACT_ATOMS: atom_id res chain seq x y z
N MET A 1 39.01 -23.05 12.18
CA MET A 1 39.14 -21.67 11.67
C MET A 1 40.32 -21.65 10.72
N THR A 2 40.12 -21.30 9.45
CA THR A 2 41.19 -21.26 8.44
C THR A 2 41.93 -19.90 8.47
N PRO A 3 43.18 -19.80 7.97
CA PRO A 3 43.92 -18.53 7.92
C PRO A 3 43.19 -17.45 7.11
N VAL A 4 42.57 -17.82 5.99
CA VAL A 4 41.76 -16.92 5.15
C VAL A 4 40.56 -16.37 5.94
N MET A 5 39.85 -17.23 6.67
CA MET A 5 38.70 -16.82 7.49
C MET A 5 39.11 -15.82 8.58
N LEU A 6 40.25 -16.04 9.23
CA LEU A 6 40.75 -15.11 10.25
C LEU A 6 41.20 -13.77 9.64
N ALA A 7 41.90 -13.80 8.50
CA ALA A 7 42.32 -12.58 7.80
C ALA A 7 41.10 -11.75 7.33
N ALA A 8 40.06 -12.42 6.83
CA ALA A 8 38.80 -11.80 6.44
C ALA A 8 38.07 -11.17 7.63
N MET A 9 37.94 -11.90 8.74
CA MET A 9 37.34 -11.35 9.97
C MET A 9 38.10 -10.15 10.55
N LYS A 10 39.40 -10.01 10.24
CA LYS A 10 40.22 -8.86 10.62
C LYS A 10 40.20 -7.74 9.58
N ASN A 11 39.52 -7.93 8.44
CA ASN A 11 39.40 -6.97 7.35
C ASN A 11 40.75 -6.38 6.90
N ASN A 12 41.76 -7.24 6.75
CA ASN A 12 43.09 -6.84 6.29
C ASN A 12 43.28 -7.24 4.83
N TYR A 13 43.32 -6.23 3.95
CA TYR A 13 43.39 -6.40 2.49
C TYR A 13 44.68 -7.11 2.05
N ASP A 14 45.85 -6.62 2.48
CA ASP A 14 47.16 -7.15 2.04
C ASP A 14 47.35 -8.62 2.39
N ILE A 15 46.94 -9.00 3.61
CA ILE A 15 47.06 -10.39 4.07
C ILE A 15 46.12 -11.30 3.28
N LEU A 16 44.90 -10.85 3.01
CA LEU A 16 43.95 -11.61 2.19
C LEU A 16 44.45 -11.77 0.76
N GLU A 17 44.99 -10.72 0.16
CA GLU A 17 45.53 -10.77 -1.19
C GLU A 17 46.67 -11.79 -1.28
N MET A 18 47.63 -11.75 -0.36
CA MET A 18 48.72 -12.73 -0.30
C MET A 18 48.21 -14.18 -0.15
N LEU A 19 47.21 -14.40 0.70
CA LEU A 19 46.64 -15.73 0.92
C LEU A 19 45.86 -16.23 -0.30
N LEU A 20 45.10 -15.37 -0.97
CA LEU A 20 44.35 -15.75 -2.17
C LEU A 20 45.30 -16.02 -3.35
N GLN A 21 46.35 -15.21 -3.52
CA GLN A 21 47.40 -15.46 -4.52
C GLN A 21 48.19 -16.75 -4.26
N ALA A 22 48.35 -17.15 -2.99
CA ALA A 22 48.96 -18.43 -2.62
C ALA A 22 48.08 -19.66 -2.90
N GLY A 23 46.85 -19.48 -3.40
CA GLY A 23 45.96 -20.56 -3.82
C GLY A 23 45.16 -21.22 -2.69
N PHE A 24 44.98 -20.53 -1.55
CA PHE A 24 44.05 -21.01 -0.52
C PHE A 24 42.60 -20.97 -1.04
N PRO A 25 41.74 -21.95 -0.67
CA PRO A 25 40.38 -22.02 -1.18
C PRO A 25 39.53 -20.85 -0.69
N THR A 26 38.63 -20.39 -1.56
CA THR A 26 37.58 -19.42 -1.22
C THR A 26 36.61 -20.02 -0.21
N LEU A 27 35.97 -19.15 0.58
CA LEU A 27 35.03 -19.56 1.61
C LEU A 27 33.68 -19.92 0.97
N GLU A 28 33.27 -21.18 1.10
CA GLU A 28 31.92 -21.63 0.71
C GLU A 28 30.97 -21.55 1.92
N THR A 29 29.88 -20.78 1.77
CA THR A 29 28.85 -20.61 2.81
C THR A 29 27.99 -21.86 3.00
N ASP A 30 27.79 -22.63 1.92
CA ASP A 30 26.83 -23.74 1.86
C ASP A 30 27.37 -25.05 2.47
N ALA A 31 28.69 -25.10 2.72
CA ALA A 31 29.34 -26.22 3.38
C ALA A 31 28.92 -26.38 4.86
N TYR A 32 28.36 -25.33 5.48
CA TYR A 32 27.97 -25.35 6.89
C TYR A 32 26.50 -25.75 7.07
N GLN A 33 26.30 -27.05 7.34
CA GLN A 33 24.98 -27.63 7.56
C GLN A 33 24.27 -27.14 8.83
N TRP A 34 22.94 -27.13 8.78
CA TRP A 34 22.05 -26.95 9.92
C TRP A 34 22.33 -28.01 10.99
N THR A 35 22.98 -27.61 12.07
CA THR A 35 23.40 -28.51 13.14
C THR A 35 23.01 -27.96 14.51
N THR A 36 22.74 -28.87 15.46
CA THR A 36 22.33 -28.57 16.84
C THR A 36 23.51 -28.24 17.77
N SER A 37 24.75 -28.40 17.32
CA SER A 37 25.93 -28.18 18.16
C SER A 37 26.33 -26.70 18.22
N ILE A 38 26.66 -26.22 19.42
CA ILE A 38 27.08 -24.82 19.65
C ILE A 38 28.38 -24.50 18.92
N SER A 39 29.31 -25.46 18.83
CA SER A 39 30.59 -25.28 18.14
C SER A 39 30.41 -25.07 16.63
N GLN A 40 29.54 -25.86 15.98
CA GLN A 40 29.23 -25.68 14.57
C GLN A 40 28.41 -24.40 14.33
N ALA A 41 27.53 -24.01 15.26
CA ALA A 41 26.81 -22.74 15.18
C ALA A 41 27.75 -21.52 15.22
N LYS A 42 28.78 -21.56 16.08
CA LYS A 42 29.83 -20.52 16.10
C LYS A 42 30.66 -20.52 14.83
N ALA A 43 31.10 -21.68 14.36
CA ALA A 43 31.89 -21.80 13.13
C ALA A 43 31.12 -21.28 11.90
N TRP A 44 29.82 -21.59 11.83
CA TRP A 44 28.90 -21.07 10.82
C TRP A 44 28.82 -19.54 10.85
N LEU A 45 28.64 -18.94 12.03
CA LEU A 45 28.58 -17.49 12.19
C LEU A 45 29.92 -16.81 11.82
N ASP A 46 31.04 -17.39 12.24
CA ASP A 46 32.38 -16.89 11.91
C ASP A 46 32.66 -16.98 10.39
N ALA A 47 32.10 -17.97 9.70
CA ALA A 47 32.16 -18.04 8.24
C ALA A 47 31.40 -16.88 7.58
N TYR A 48 30.20 -16.53 8.06
CA TYR A 48 29.48 -15.35 7.59
C TYR A 48 30.22 -14.05 7.88
N ARG A 49 30.82 -13.89 9.07
CA ARG A 49 31.66 -12.73 9.40
C ARG A 49 32.81 -12.55 8.42
N ALA A 50 33.42 -13.65 7.99
CA ALA A 50 34.50 -13.61 7.01
C ALA A 50 34.01 -13.25 5.60
N VAL A 51 32.92 -13.86 5.12
CA VAL A 51 32.37 -13.58 3.77
C VAL A 51 31.85 -12.14 3.64
N CYS A 52 31.34 -11.56 4.73
CA CYS A 52 30.82 -10.19 4.77
C CYS A 52 31.91 -9.12 4.87
N SER A 53 33.19 -9.49 5.02
CA SER A 53 34.30 -8.53 5.08
C SER A 53 34.42 -7.74 3.77
N PRO A 54 34.47 -6.40 3.83
CA PRO A 54 34.72 -5.54 2.66
C PRO A 54 35.94 -5.97 1.85
N SER A 55 37.08 -6.22 2.49
CA SER A 55 38.30 -6.64 1.82
C SER A 55 38.16 -7.98 1.10
N TYR A 56 37.41 -8.92 1.68
CA TYR A 56 37.15 -10.21 1.05
C TYR A 56 36.26 -10.07 -0.19
N ILE A 57 35.20 -9.25 -0.12
CA ILE A 57 34.29 -8.99 -1.25
C ILE A 57 35.06 -8.35 -2.42
N LEU A 58 35.93 -7.38 -2.13
CA LEU A 58 36.73 -6.68 -3.15
C LEU A 58 37.68 -7.60 -3.92
N LEU A 59 38.30 -8.58 -3.23
CA LEU A 59 39.29 -9.47 -3.83
C LEU A 59 38.67 -10.66 -4.57
N THR A 60 37.48 -11.09 -4.18
CA THR A 60 36.86 -12.31 -4.70
C THR A 60 35.75 -12.06 -5.71
N SER A 61 35.09 -10.89 -5.66
CA SER A 61 33.93 -10.59 -6.49
C SER A 61 34.28 -9.82 -7.77
N PRO A 62 33.72 -10.19 -8.94
CA PRO A 62 33.84 -9.37 -10.15
C PRO A 62 33.00 -8.08 -10.08
N ASP A 63 31.89 -8.08 -9.35
CA ASP A 63 31.04 -6.91 -9.08
C ASP A 63 30.82 -6.79 -7.56
N PRO A 64 31.50 -5.83 -6.88
CA PRO A 64 31.39 -5.70 -5.43
C PRO A 64 30.00 -5.25 -4.96
N PHE A 65 29.23 -4.50 -5.77
CA PHE A 65 27.88 -4.06 -5.41
C PHE A 65 26.90 -5.23 -5.39
N ARG A 66 26.85 -6.02 -6.46
CA ARG A 66 25.94 -7.18 -6.57
C ARG A 66 26.18 -8.19 -5.45
N THR A 67 27.45 -8.49 -5.17
CA THR A 67 27.81 -9.45 -4.12
C THR A 67 27.47 -8.91 -2.74
N ALA A 68 27.72 -7.62 -2.45
CA ALA A 68 27.29 -7.00 -1.20
C ALA A 68 25.77 -7.06 -1.01
N PHE A 69 24.99 -6.78 -2.05
CA PHE A 69 23.52 -6.82 -1.95
C PHE A 69 22.97 -8.23 -1.76
N ARG A 70 23.49 -9.22 -2.49
CA ARG A 70 23.06 -10.61 -2.38
C ARG A 70 23.44 -11.21 -1.03
N THR A 71 24.65 -10.93 -0.52
CA THR A 71 25.09 -11.39 0.81
C THR A 71 24.27 -10.76 1.94
N ALA A 72 24.03 -9.45 1.91
CA ALA A 72 23.18 -8.76 2.87
C ALA A 72 21.74 -9.32 2.86
N LYS A 73 21.19 -9.59 1.68
CA LYS A 73 19.86 -10.19 1.55
C LYS A 73 19.81 -11.62 2.09
N ALA A 74 20.80 -12.44 1.76
CA ALA A 74 20.90 -13.81 2.25
C ALA A 74 20.99 -13.87 3.79
N LEU A 75 21.76 -12.98 4.41
CA LEU A 75 21.83 -12.85 5.87
C LEU A 75 20.47 -12.53 6.50
N ARG A 76 19.79 -11.50 5.98
CA ARG A 76 18.46 -11.09 6.46
C ARG A 76 17.42 -12.20 6.31
N ASP A 77 17.52 -13.02 5.27
CA ASP A 77 16.63 -14.17 5.05
C ASP A 77 16.93 -15.36 5.97
N VAL A 78 18.08 -15.40 6.63
CA VAL A 78 18.43 -16.42 7.63
C VAL A 78 18.12 -15.96 9.06
N CYS A 79 18.00 -14.65 9.32
CA CYS A 79 17.71 -14.11 10.66
C CYS A 79 16.52 -14.79 11.36
N TRP A 80 15.39 -14.98 10.64
CA TRP A 80 14.20 -15.60 11.23
C TRP A 80 14.40 -17.07 11.64
N LYS A 81 15.36 -17.76 11.02
CA LYS A 81 15.65 -19.17 11.34
C LYS A 81 16.50 -19.29 12.62
N ARG A 82 17.24 -18.25 13.01
CA ARG A 82 18.08 -18.23 14.23
C ARG A 82 17.92 -16.90 14.98
N GLU A 83 16.78 -16.73 15.63
CA GLU A 83 16.46 -15.51 16.39
C GLU A 83 17.55 -15.14 17.42
N GLN A 84 18.24 -16.13 18.00
CA GLN A 84 19.34 -15.92 18.96
C GLN A 84 20.51 -15.10 18.41
N TYR A 85 20.83 -15.23 17.11
CA TYR A 85 21.94 -14.52 16.45
C TYR A 85 21.45 -13.35 15.59
N ARG A 86 20.16 -13.05 15.61
CA ARG A 86 19.55 -11.99 14.83
C ARG A 86 20.28 -10.64 14.91
N PRO A 87 20.63 -10.09 16.10
CA PRO A 87 21.28 -8.78 16.15
C PRO A 87 22.65 -8.80 15.45
N GLU A 88 23.42 -9.88 15.58
CA GLU A 88 24.72 -10.02 14.94
C GLU A 88 24.59 -10.18 13.41
N LEU A 89 23.61 -10.97 12.95
CA LEU A 89 23.36 -11.17 11.51
C LEU A 89 22.84 -9.89 10.85
N GLU A 90 21.95 -9.15 11.53
CA GLU A 90 21.48 -7.84 11.06
C GLU A 90 22.64 -6.84 10.98
N GLN A 91 23.52 -6.82 11.99
CA GLN A 91 24.72 -5.99 11.97
C GLN A 91 25.66 -6.35 10.80
N LEU A 92 25.87 -7.64 10.50
CA LEU A 92 26.69 -8.06 9.35
C LEU A 92 26.05 -7.68 8.02
N ALA A 93 24.73 -7.78 7.90
CA ALA A 93 24.02 -7.36 6.69
C ALA A 93 24.13 -5.85 6.49
N ASP A 94 23.99 -5.07 7.56
CA ASP A 94 24.16 -3.62 7.54
C ASP A 94 25.60 -3.22 7.23
N GLN A 95 26.61 -4.01 7.64
CA GLN A 95 28.01 -3.79 7.24
C GLN A 95 28.21 -3.95 5.73
N CYS A 96 27.67 -5.01 5.11
CA CYS A 96 27.74 -5.18 3.66
C CYS A 96 27.05 -4.03 2.91
N GLU A 97 25.91 -3.56 3.43
CA GLU A 97 25.20 -2.44 2.84
C GLU A 97 25.95 -1.11 3.00
N THR A 98 26.53 -0.89 4.18
CA THR A 98 27.39 0.28 4.45
C THR A 98 28.61 0.28 3.53
N PHE A 99 29.25 -0.87 3.32
CA PHE A 99 30.35 -1.01 2.36
C PHE A 99 29.94 -0.58 0.95
N ALA A 100 28.77 -1.01 0.47
CA ALA A 100 28.27 -0.59 -0.82
C ALA A 100 28.01 0.93 -0.88
N CYS A 101 27.51 1.54 0.21
CA CYS A 101 27.36 2.99 0.29
C CYS A 101 28.72 3.70 0.21
N GLU A 102 29.71 3.27 1.00
CA GLU A 102 31.05 3.86 1.01
C GLU A 102 31.73 3.76 -0.37
N LEU A 103 31.55 2.63 -1.08
CA LEU A 103 32.10 2.48 -2.43
C LEU A 103 31.44 3.43 -3.44
N LEU A 104 30.13 3.68 -3.28
CA LEU A 104 29.40 4.63 -4.13
C LEU A 104 29.82 6.09 -3.85
N GLU A 105 30.19 6.42 -2.61
CA GLU A 105 30.68 7.76 -2.25
C GLU A 105 31.98 8.16 -2.97
N GLU A 106 32.75 7.19 -3.49
CA GLU A 106 33.98 7.45 -4.25
C GLU A 106 33.73 7.92 -5.70
N VAL A 107 32.47 7.94 -6.14
CA VAL A 107 32.04 8.46 -7.45
C VAL A 107 32.22 9.98 -7.49
N CYS A 108 32.98 10.47 -8.48
CA CYS A 108 33.32 11.90 -8.58
C CYS A 108 32.64 12.62 -9.75
N THR A 109 32.21 11.89 -10.78
CA THR A 109 31.62 12.48 -12.00
C THR A 109 30.23 11.93 -12.29
N THR A 110 29.44 12.69 -13.04
CA THR A 110 28.12 12.25 -13.51
C THR A 110 28.20 11.05 -14.46
N GLU A 111 29.27 10.95 -15.26
CA GLU A 111 29.53 9.76 -16.10
C GLU A 111 29.88 8.53 -15.24
N GLU A 112 30.60 8.72 -14.13
CA GLU A 112 30.84 7.66 -13.16
C GLU A 112 29.56 7.27 -12.39
N LEU A 113 28.53 8.11 -12.36
CA LEU A 113 27.26 7.79 -11.70
C LEU A 113 26.37 6.85 -12.53
N ASP A 114 26.62 6.73 -13.84
CA ASP A 114 25.89 5.84 -14.75
C ASP A 114 26.06 4.34 -14.42
N ILE A 115 26.99 3.98 -13.52
CA ILE A 115 27.16 2.63 -12.94
C ILE A 115 25.84 2.13 -12.32
N LEU A 116 25.05 3.05 -11.75
CA LEU A 116 23.76 2.75 -11.13
C LEU A 116 22.73 2.22 -12.16
N GLY A 117 22.86 2.63 -13.42
CA GLY A 117 22.04 2.18 -14.55
C GLY A 117 22.62 0.99 -15.30
N HIS A 118 23.76 0.44 -14.88
CA HIS A 118 24.40 -0.69 -15.58
C HIS A 118 23.59 -1.97 -15.42
N THR A 119 23.19 -2.56 -16.54
CA THR A 119 22.26 -3.70 -16.59
C THR A 119 22.93 -5.06 -16.81
N ASP A 120 24.17 -5.08 -17.28
CA ASP A 120 24.81 -6.33 -17.71
C ASP A 120 25.32 -7.12 -16.48
N ASP A 121 24.85 -8.37 -16.31
CA ASP A 121 25.29 -9.27 -15.24
C ASP A 121 26.56 -10.03 -15.70
N PRO A 122 27.73 -9.81 -15.08
CA PRO A 122 28.94 -10.52 -15.46
C PRO A 122 28.86 -12.04 -15.17
N GLU A 123 27.98 -12.45 -14.25
CA GLU A 123 27.84 -13.84 -13.81
C GLU A 123 26.76 -14.62 -14.58
N GLY A 124 25.93 -13.95 -15.40
CA GLY A 124 24.89 -14.60 -16.20
C GLY A 124 23.83 -15.34 -15.38
N MET A 125 23.63 -14.96 -14.11
CA MET A 125 22.78 -15.70 -13.16
C MET A 125 21.28 -15.33 -13.28
N SER A 126 20.93 -14.27 -14.03
CA SER A 126 19.54 -13.86 -14.28
C SER A 126 19.29 -13.45 -15.73
N ASP A 127 18.21 -13.98 -16.33
CA ASP A 127 17.74 -13.66 -17.70
C ASP A 127 17.24 -12.20 -17.86
N GLU A 128 16.98 -11.48 -16.77
CA GLU A 128 16.60 -10.05 -16.80
C GLU A 128 17.80 -9.16 -16.48
N SER A 129 18.21 -8.34 -17.45
CA SER A 129 19.28 -7.34 -17.28
C SER A 129 18.75 -6.16 -16.45
N VAL A 130 18.84 -6.28 -15.13
CA VAL A 130 18.37 -5.27 -14.16
C VAL A 130 19.50 -4.31 -13.81
N GLY A 131 19.20 -3.00 -13.78
CA GLY A 131 20.18 -1.97 -13.38
C GLY A 131 20.64 -2.13 -11.93
N THR A 132 21.89 -1.77 -11.61
CA THR A 132 22.46 -1.89 -10.25
C THR A 132 21.57 -1.29 -9.15
N LEU A 133 21.02 -0.08 -9.37
CA LEU A 133 20.12 0.56 -8.42
C LEU A 133 18.78 -0.17 -8.28
N GLN A 134 18.26 -0.70 -9.39
CA GLN A 134 17.02 -1.47 -9.38
C GLN A 134 17.21 -2.79 -8.62
N LEU A 135 18.34 -3.47 -8.83
CA LEU A 135 18.69 -4.67 -8.06
C LEU A 135 18.79 -4.37 -6.56
N ALA A 136 19.38 -3.23 -6.18
CA ALA A 136 19.46 -2.82 -4.78
C ALA A 136 18.06 -2.67 -4.17
N VAL A 137 17.11 -2.10 -4.91
CA VAL A 137 15.71 -1.97 -4.48
C VAL A 137 15.00 -3.32 -4.39
N ASP A 138 15.19 -4.19 -5.39
CA ASP A 138 14.60 -5.54 -5.42
C ASP A 138 15.09 -6.40 -4.23
N LEU A 139 16.37 -6.26 -3.88
CA LEU A 139 17.00 -6.90 -2.72
C LEU A 139 16.76 -6.15 -1.40
N LYS A 140 15.99 -5.05 -1.41
CA LYS A 140 15.61 -4.23 -0.25
C LYS A 140 16.79 -3.63 0.52
N GLN A 141 17.81 -3.17 -0.21
CA GLN A 141 18.95 -2.43 0.33
C GLN A 141 18.54 -0.96 0.51
N ARG A 142 17.97 -0.66 1.69
CA ARG A 142 17.39 0.65 2.02
C ARG A 142 18.43 1.76 2.18
N GLN A 143 19.53 1.52 2.88
CA GLN A 143 20.62 2.50 3.05
C GLN A 143 21.20 2.89 1.69
N PHE A 144 21.59 1.92 0.86
CA PHE A 144 22.22 2.17 -0.44
C PHE A 144 21.32 2.98 -1.39
N SER A 145 20.07 2.56 -1.55
CA SER A 145 19.12 3.21 -2.45
C SER A 145 18.69 4.61 -2.00
N THR A 146 18.84 4.93 -0.71
CA THR A 146 18.53 6.25 -0.14
C THR A 146 19.72 7.19 -0.08
N GLN A 147 20.90 6.73 -0.49
CA GLN A 147 22.10 7.55 -0.56
C GLN A 147 21.83 8.77 -1.45
N PRO A 148 22.32 9.98 -1.08
CA PRO A 148 22.05 11.20 -1.84
C PRO A 148 22.39 11.09 -3.33
N LEU A 149 23.48 10.40 -3.67
CA LEU A 149 23.91 10.15 -5.05
C LEU A 149 22.89 9.32 -5.86
N CYS A 150 22.25 8.32 -5.25
CA CYS A 150 21.20 7.53 -5.89
C CYS A 150 19.95 8.38 -6.18
N VAL A 151 19.58 9.24 -5.23
CA VAL A 151 18.43 10.15 -5.37
C VAL A 151 18.72 11.24 -6.40
N GLU A 152 19.94 11.77 -6.41
CA GLU A 152 20.40 12.76 -7.38
C GLU A 152 20.45 12.17 -8.80
N TYR A 153 20.94 10.94 -8.97
CA TYR A 153 20.90 10.21 -10.24
C TYR A 153 19.47 10.15 -10.81
N LEU A 154 18.49 9.80 -9.98
CA LEU A 154 17.07 9.76 -10.37
C LEU A 154 16.48 11.14 -10.64
N ALA A 155 16.90 12.16 -9.88
CA ALA A 155 16.48 13.52 -10.14
C ALA A 155 17.02 14.00 -11.50
N LEU A 156 18.30 13.76 -11.77
CA LEU A 156 18.97 14.11 -13.02
C LEU A 156 18.37 13.37 -14.22
N SER A 157 18.06 12.07 -14.09
CA SER A 157 17.44 11.32 -15.18
C SER A 157 16.06 11.89 -15.55
N ARG A 158 15.22 12.23 -14.55
CA ARG A 158 13.91 12.86 -14.79
C ARG A 158 14.02 14.27 -15.37
N VAL A 159 14.95 15.06 -14.84
CA VAL A 159 15.16 16.45 -15.24
C VAL A 159 15.75 16.51 -16.66
N LYS A 160 16.60 15.56 -17.04
CA LYS A 160 17.12 15.42 -18.39
C LYS A 160 16.00 15.21 -19.41
N GLU A 161 15.04 14.33 -19.14
CA GLU A 161 13.87 14.14 -20.01
C GLU A 161 13.02 15.41 -20.16
N ALA A 162 12.87 16.19 -19.08
CA ALA A 162 12.12 17.44 -19.09
C ALA A 162 12.85 18.57 -19.82
N PHE A 163 14.17 18.71 -19.63
CA PHE A 163 14.99 19.71 -20.31
C PHE A 163 15.15 19.42 -21.80
N GLU A 164 15.33 18.15 -22.19
CA GLU A 164 15.38 17.73 -23.60
C GLU A 164 14.07 18.05 -24.33
N PHE A 165 12.95 18.09 -23.59
CA PHE A 165 11.63 18.35 -24.17
C PHE A 165 11.33 19.85 -24.42
N HIS A 166 11.86 20.78 -23.62
CA HIS A 166 11.66 22.23 -23.84
C HIS A 166 12.82 23.08 -23.32
N GLU A 167 13.46 23.87 -24.20
CA GLU A 167 14.38 24.97 -23.83
C GLU A 167 13.73 26.00 -22.86
N VAL A 168 12.39 26.03 -22.76
CA VAL A 168 11.61 26.93 -21.89
C VAL A 168 11.67 26.52 -20.41
N PHE A 169 11.78 25.23 -20.10
CA PHE A 169 12.00 24.79 -18.70
C PHE A 169 13.41 25.14 -18.22
N GLY A 170 14.31 25.56 -19.12
CA GLY A 170 15.66 26.08 -18.83
C GLY A 170 15.71 27.20 -17.79
N ASN A 171 14.60 27.90 -17.54
CA ASN A 171 14.48 28.94 -16.52
C ASN A 171 13.64 28.55 -15.29
N TRP A 172 13.23 27.28 -15.13
CA TRP A 172 12.38 26.84 -14.01
C TRP A 172 13.00 27.16 -12.64
N GLU A 173 14.31 27.01 -12.51
CA GLU A 173 15.05 27.35 -11.28
C GLU A 173 14.96 28.84 -10.90
N LYS A 174 14.70 29.71 -11.88
CA LYS A 174 14.62 31.17 -11.69
C LYS A 174 13.17 31.67 -11.60
N MET A 175 12.17 30.80 -11.72
CA MET A 175 10.76 31.20 -11.68
C MET A 175 10.33 31.55 -10.25
N PRO A 176 9.63 32.68 -10.04
CA PRO A 176 9.06 32.99 -8.73
C PRO A 176 8.02 31.92 -8.36
N VAL A 177 7.97 31.57 -7.07
CA VAL A 177 7.14 30.47 -6.54
C VAL A 177 5.68 30.59 -6.96
N VAL A 178 5.12 31.81 -7.02
CA VAL A 178 3.73 32.05 -7.45
C VAL A 178 3.50 31.65 -8.90
N TYR A 179 4.44 31.97 -9.81
CA TYR A 179 4.31 31.63 -11.22
C TYR A 179 4.44 30.13 -11.44
N ALA A 180 5.36 29.47 -10.73
CA ALA A 180 5.50 28.01 -10.74
C ALA A 180 4.22 27.31 -10.22
N ALA A 181 3.61 27.85 -9.15
CA ALA A 181 2.35 27.33 -8.61
C ALA A 181 1.18 27.48 -9.60
N LEU A 182 1.04 28.66 -10.23
CA LEU A 182 0.01 28.89 -11.26
C LEU A 182 0.18 27.95 -12.46
N TRP A 183 1.41 27.73 -12.92
CA TRP A 183 1.70 26.74 -13.97
C TRP A 183 1.36 25.31 -13.53
N GLY A 184 1.70 24.93 -12.30
CA GLY A 184 1.34 23.62 -11.74
C GLY A 184 -0.17 23.40 -11.73
N ILE A 185 -0.94 24.39 -11.29
CA ILE A 185 -2.41 24.35 -11.30
C ILE A 185 -2.95 24.28 -12.73
N ALA A 186 -2.42 25.09 -13.66
CA ALA A 186 -2.86 25.10 -15.05
C ALA A 186 -2.62 23.75 -15.76
N ILE A 187 -1.48 23.10 -15.51
CA ILE A 187 -1.18 21.76 -16.02
C ILE A 187 -2.18 20.74 -15.47
N GLN A 188 -2.50 20.83 -14.18
CA GLN A 188 -3.45 19.94 -13.53
C GLN A 188 -4.88 20.09 -14.06
N LEU A 189 -5.39 21.31 -14.23
CA LEU A 189 -6.72 21.53 -14.81
C LEU A 189 -6.81 21.13 -16.28
N SER A 190 -5.70 21.21 -17.02
CA SER A 190 -5.66 20.83 -18.44
C SER A 190 -5.45 19.33 -18.69
N TYR A 191 -5.41 18.50 -17.64
CA TYR A 191 -5.18 17.06 -17.78
C TYR A 191 -6.09 16.31 -18.77
N PRO A 192 -7.42 16.58 -18.89
CA PRO A 192 -8.25 15.81 -19.83
C PRO A 192 -7.87 16.16 -21.28
N LEU A 193 -7.51 17.42 -21.55
CA LEU A 193 -7.05 17.86 -22.86
C LEU A 193 -5.68 17.26 -23.21
N LEU A 194 -4.76 17.16 -22.24
CA LEU A 194 -3.45 16.54 -22.43
C LEU A 194 -3.58 15.04 -22.75
N CYS A 195 -4.43 14.32 -22.02
CA CYS A 195 -4.72 12.90 -22.27
C CYS A 195 -5.32 12.68 -23.66
N LEU A 196 -6.29 13.52 -24.07
CA LEU A 196 -6.89 13.46 -25.40
C LEU A 196 -5.89 13.79 -26.51
N ALA A 197 -5.03 14.80 -26.31
CA ALA A 197 -3.99 15.16 -27.27
C ALA A 197 -3.01 14.01 -27.52
N TYR A 198 -2.61 13.29 -26.46
CA TYR A 198 -1.79 12.09 -26.56
C TYR A 198 -2.51 10.97 -27.34
N ILE A 199 -3.79 10.74 -27.06
CA ILE A 199 -4.58 9.73 -27.78
C ILE A 199 -4.72 10.08 -29.26
N ILE A 200 -4.95 11.34 -29.63
CA ILE A 200 -5.18 11.73 -31.02
C ILE A 200 -3.86 11.76 -31.80
N ALA A 201 -2.86 12.47 -31.30
CA ALA A 201 -1.60 12.72 -31.98
C ALA A 201 -0.39 12.57 -31.02
N PRO A 202 0.10 11.33 -30.80
CA PRO A 202 1.19 11.06 -29.85
C PRO A 202 2.51 11.74 -30.23
N ASP A 203 2.79 11.88 -31.53
CA ASP A 203 4.02 12.51 -32.03
C ASP A 203 3.98 14.05 -32.04
N SER A 204 2.83 14.65 -31.72
CA SER A 204 2.70 16.09 -31.58
C SER A 204 3.50 16.60 -30.38
N ARG A 205 3.82 17.91 -30.36
CA ARG A 205 4.50 18.53 -29.22
C ARG A 205 3.71 18.30 -27.92
N ILE A 206 2.40 18.50 -27.94
CA ILE A 206 1.54 18.31 -26.75
C ILE A 206 1.46 16.83 -26.33
N GLY A 207 1.42 15.91 -27.29
CA GLY A 207 1.45 14.46 -27.01
C GLY A 207 2.74 14.03 -26.34
N LYS A 208 3.89 14.48 -26.84
CA LYS A 208 5.20 14.24 -26.22
C LYS A 208 5.32 14.87 -24.83
N PHE A 209 4.74 16.06 -24.61
CA PHE A 209 4.66 16.68 -23.28
C PHE A 209 3.86 15.82 -22.29
N SER A 210 2.70 15.30 -22.72
CA SER A 210 1.87 14.41 -21.91
C SER A 210 2.52 13.05 -21.62
N ARG A 211 3.54 12.65 -22.39
CA ARG A 211 4.31 11.41 -22.16
C ARG A 211 5.29 11.56 -21.00
N LEU A 212 5.70 12.78 -20.67
CA LEU A 212 6.63 13.02 -19.55
C LEU A 212 6.06 12.41 -18.26
N HIS A 213 6.90 11.68 -17.55
CA HIS A 213 6.53 10.97 -16.33
C HIS A 213 5.83 11.89 -15.32
N PHE A 214 6.41 13.05 -15.03
CA PHE A 214 5.87 14.02 -14.08
C PHE A 214 4.45 14.50 -14.44
N ILE A 215 4.17 14.72 -15.74
CA ILE A 215 2.85 15.14 -16.21
C ILE A 215 1.84 14.01 -16.07
N ARG A 216 2.28 12.78 -16.29
CA ARG A 216 1.44 11.59 -16.18
C ARG A 216 1.07 11.26 -14.75
N GLU A 217 1.99 11.40 -13.81
CA GLU A 217 1.73 11.27 -12.38
C GLU A 217 0.67 12.30 -11.93
N HIS A 218 0.78 13.56 -12.39
CA HIS A 218 -0.20 14.58 -12.09
C HIS A 218 -1.58 14.32 -12.71
N SER A 219 -1.65 13.77 -13.93
CA SER A 219 -2.94 13.44 -14.55
C SER A 219 -3.64 12.30 -13.82
N TRP A 220 -2.89 11.32 -13.30
CA TRP A 220 -3.39 10.27 -12.42
C TRP A 220 -3.98 10.82 -11.12
N ASN A 221 -3.25 11.69 -10.43
CA ASN A 221 -3.74 12.33 -9.21
C ASN A 221 -5.03 13.13 -9.47
N MET A 222 -5.08 13.88 -10.58
CA MET A 222 -6.27 14.65 -10.96
C MET A 222 -7.46 13.77 -11.35
N SER A 223 -7.23 12.60 -11.95
CA SER A 223 -8.30 11.62 -12.20
C SER A 223 -8.96 11.15 -10.91
N TRP A 224 -8.18 10.83 -9.87
CA TRP A 224 -8.69 10.47 -8.55
C TRP A 224 -9.50 11.61 -7.90
N PHE A 225 -9.01 12.85 -7.99
CA PHE A 225 -9.78 14.02 -7.52
C PHE A 225 -11.10 14.18 -8.27
N MET A 226 -11.12 13.94 -9.58
CA MET A 226 -12.35 13.99 -10.37
C MET A 226 -13.33 12.88 -10.01
N LEU A 227 -12.86 11.65 -9.76
CA LEU A 227 -13.72 10.57 -9.25
C LEU A 227 -14.34 10.94 -7.90
N MET A 228 -13.56 11.54 -7.00
CA MET A 228 -14.06 12.02 -5.70
C MET A 228 -15.10 13.12 -5.87
N ALA A 229 -14.88 14.07 -6.76
CA ALA A 229 -15.84 15.12 -7.08
C ALA A 229 -17.15 14.53 -7.66
N LEU A 230 -17.06 13.53 -8.55
CA LEU A 230 -18.23 12.84 -9.10
C LEU A 230 -19.02 12.11 -8.01
N LEU A 231 -18.36 11.45 -7.07
CA LEU A 231 -19.02 10.80 -5.94
C LEU A 231 -19.69 11.81 -5.02
N LEU A 232 -19.05 12.95 -4.75
CA LEU A 232 -19.67 14.03 -4.00
C LEU A 232 -20.92 14.57 -4.71
N ILE A 233 -20.86 14.81 -6.02
CA ILE A 233 -22.02 15.25 -6.82
C ILE A 233 -23.15 14.22 -6.73
N GLU A 234 -22.83 12.94 -6.92
CA GLU A 234 -23.79 11.84 -6.82
C GLU A 234 -24.48 11.79 -5.45
N THR A 235 -23.72 11.95 -4.34
CA THR A 235 -24.31 11.98 -3.00
C THR A 235 -25.26 13.15 -2.77
N GLN A 236 -25.04 14.29 -3.43
CA GLN A 236 -25.90 15.46 -3.31
C GLN A 236 -27.08 15.43 -4.29
N TYR A 237 -26.98 14.69 -5.39
CA TYR A 237 -28.01 14.63 -6.43
C TYR A 237 -29.27 13.88 -5.96
N TYR A 238 -29.12 12.83 -5.15
CA TYR A 238 -30.23 11.99 -4.67
C TYR A 238 -30.94 12.51 -3.40
N GLN A 239 -30.94 13.82 -3.16
CA GLN A 239 -31.71 14.38 -2.04
C GLN A 239 -33.20 14.34 -2.33
N VAL A 240 -33.94 13.56 -1.52
CA VAL A 240 -35.41 13.46 -1.61
C VAL A 240 -36.03 14.82 -1.32
N GLY A 241 -36.76 15.36 -2.29
CA GLY A 241 -37.39 16.69 -2.18
C GLY A 241 -38.56 16.69 -1.20
N ARG A 242 -38.94 17.86 -0.68
CA ARG A 242 -40.10 17.99 0.24
C ARG A 242 -41.40 17.41 -0.32
N VAL A 243 -41.58 17.49 -1.65
CA VAL A 243 -42.77 17.00 -2.35
C VAL A 243 -42.81 15.46 -2.40
N GLU A 244 -41.65 14.82 -2.52
CA GLU A 244 -41.51 13.36 -2.51
C GLU A 244 -41.66 12.81 -1.08
N ILE A 245 -41.14 13.50 -0.07
CA ILE A 245 -41.38 13.15 1.34
C ILE A 245 -42.88 13.20 1.63
N ASP A 246 -43.56 14.24 1.15
CA ASP A 246 -44.99 14.42 1.36
C ASP A 246 -45.83 13.31 0.68
N SER A 247 -45.39 12.80 -0.47
CA SER A 247 -46.06 11.66 -1.11
C SER A 247 -45.81 10.33 -0.40
N ILE A 248 -44.60 10.10 0.12
CA ILE A 248 -44.28 8.92 0.94
C ILE A 248 -45.16 8.92 2.20
N VAL A 249 -45.24 10.05 2.91
CA VAL A 249 -46.01 10.17 4.15
C VAL A 249 -47.51 10.02 3.91
N ARG A 250 -48.04 10.56 2.80
CA ARG A 250 -49.47 10.50 2.47
C ARG A 250 -49.87 9.24 1.70
N GLY A 251 -48.91 8.39 1.31
CA GLY A 251 -49.15 7.22 0.47
C GLY A 251 -49.74 7.57 -0.90
N THR A 252 -49.53 8.79 -1.41
CA THR A 252 -50.05 9.21 -2.71
C THR A 252 -49.11 8.74 -3.82
N PRO A 253 -49.64 8.20 -4.95
CA PRO A 253 -48.81 7.76 -6.06
C PRO A 253 -48.24 8.98 -6.79
N LEU A 254 -47.05 9.43 -6.40
CA LEU A 254 -46.22 10.26 -7.27
C LEU A 254 -45.51 9.33 -8.24
N LEU A 255 -45.95 9.37 -9.51
CA LEU A 255 -45.16 8.87 -10.62
C LEU A 255 -43.96 9.80 -10.77
N VAL A 256 -42.79 9.33 -10.36
CA VAL A 256 -41.53 9.98 -10.72
C VAL A 256 -41.12 9.40 -12.07
N PRO A 257 -40.84 10.22 -13.09
CA PRO A 257 -40.25 9.72 -14.32
C PRO A 257 -38.95 9.04 -13.93
N TYR A 258 -38.83 7.76 -14.25
CA TYR A 258 -37.65 6.99 -13.91
C TYR A 258 -36.45 7.69 -14.54
N THR A 259 -35.60 8.27 -13.70
CA THR A 259 -34.36 8.84 -14.18
C THR A 259 -33.50 7.67 -14.61
N GLU A 260 -33.38 7.53 -15.93
CA GLU A 260 -32.36 6.75 -16.61
C GLU A 260 -31.02 6.93 -15.87
N VAL A 261 -30.22 5.86 -15.79
CA VAL A 261 -28.90 5.80 -15.18
C VAL A 261 -28.24 7.18 -15.16
N SER A 262 -28.09 7.77 -13.96
CA SER A 262 -27.60 9.14 -13.81
C SER A 262 -26.31 9.33 -14.61
N VAL A 263 -26.16 10.49 -15.26
CA VAL A 263 -24.93 10.82 -15.99
C VAL A 263 -23.72 10.64 -15.06
N ALA A 264 -23.84 10.99 -13.77
CA ALA A 264 -22.80 10.76 -12.79
C ALA A 264 -22.51 9.26 -12.56
N GLN A 265 -23.53 8.39 -12.50
CA GLN A 265 -23.34 6.94 -12.38
C GLN A 265 -22.64 6.34 -13.60
N THR A 266 -23.01 6.76 -14.81
CA THR A 266 -22.34 6.28 -16.03
C THR A 266 -20.87 6.72 -16.07
N LEU A 267 -20.57 7.94 -15.63
CA LEU A 267 -19.19 8.42 -15.50
C LEU A 267 -18.44 7.62 -14.43
N ILE A 268 -19.01 7.40 -13.24
CA ILE A 268 -18.38 6.58 -12.20
C ILE A 268 -18.08 5.17 -12.72
N MET A 269 -19.03 4.53 -13.42
CA MET A 269 -18.81 3.23 -14.05
C MET A 269 -17.61 3.25 -15.02
N LEU A 270 -17.50 4.29 -15.83
CA LEU A 270 -16.39 4.44 -16.78
C LEU A 270 -15.04 4.56 -16.05
N TRP A 271 -14.99 5.31 -14.95
CA TRP A 271 -13.78 5.41 -14.11
C TRP A 271 -13.43 4.07 -13.47
N VAL A 272 -14.40 3.37 -12.86
CA VAL A 272 -14.15 2.07 -12.21
C VAL A 272 -13.73 1.01 -13.24
N ALA A 273 -14.30 1.01 -14.44
CA ALA A 273 -13.86 0.14 -15.53
C ALA A 273 -12.41 0.43 -15.96
N GLY A 274 -12.01 1.71 -15.96
CA GLY A 274 -10.63 2.12 -16.19
C GLY A 274 -9.69 1.59 -15.11
N ILE A 275 -10.06 1.74 -13.84
CA ILE A 275 -9.27 1.22 -12.71
C ILE A 275 -9.16 -0.32 -12.79
N LEU A 276 -10.28 -1.03 -13.02
CA LEU A 276 -10.27 -2.48 -13.18
C LEU A 276 -9.30 -2.96 -14.26
N LEU A 277 -9.24 -2.27 -15.41
CA LEU A 277 -8.30 -2.61 -16.47
C LEU A 277 -6.84 -2.51 -16.02
N GLU A 278 -6.52 -1.48 -15.25
CA GLU A 278 -5.17 -1.24 -14.74
C GLU A 278 -4.78 -2.28 -13.70
N GLU A 279 -5.67 -2.58 -12.75
CA GLU A 279 -5.44 -3.63 -11.76
C GLU A 279 -5.20 -5.00 -12.42
N LEU A 280 -5.95 -5.33 -13.48
CA LEU A 280 -5.74 -6.56 -14.23
C LEU A 280 -4.38 -6.59 -14.94
N GLN A 281 -3.92 -5.44 -15.48
CA GLN A 281 -2.60 -5.34 -16.10
C GLN A 281 -1.48 -5.45 -15.06
N GLU A 282 -1.62 -4.80 -13.90
CA GLU A 282 -0.63 -4.85 -12.83
C GLU A 282 -0.50 -6.26 -12.26
N VAL A 283 -1.62 -6.94 -11.98
CA VAL A 283 -1.64 -8.34 -11.54
C VAL A 283 -0.99 -9.26 -12.58
N GLN A 284 -1.20 -9.00 -13.88
CA GLN A 284 -0.55 -9.78 -14.95
C GLN A 284 0.96 -9.56 -14.99
N HIS A 285 1.45 -8.36 -14.73
CA HIS A 285 2.88 -8.03 -14.76
C HIS A 285 3.64 -8.47 -13.50
N GLU A 286 3.09 -8.24 -12.31
CA GLU A 286 3.78 -8.52 -11.05
C GLU A 286 3.52 -9.93 -10.50
N GLY A 287 2.34 -10.47 -10.81
CA GLY A 287 1.81 -11.70 -10.23
C GLY A 287 1.07 -11.48 -8.89
N LEU A 288 0.06 -12.32 -8.65
CA LEU A 288 -0.88 -12.20 -7.51
C LEU A 288 -0.20 -12.08 -6.13
N GLY A 289 0.84 -12.87 -5.87
CA GLY A 289 1.47 -12.91 -4.55
C GLY A 289 2.25 -11.64 -4.18
N ARG A 290 2.85 -10.96 -5.16
CA ARG A 290 3.56 -9.68 -4.93
C ARG A 290 2.56 -8.54 -4.82
N TYR A 291 1.54 -8.54 -5.66
CA TYR A 291 0.47 -7.54 -5.68
C TYR A 291 -0.22 -7.40 -4.32
N PHE A 292 -0.71 -8.49 -3.72
CA PHE A 292 -1.40 -8.45 -2.42
C PHE A 292 -0.50 -8.15 -1.21
N ARG A 293 0.81 -8.02 -1.40
CA ARG A 293 1.71 -7.61 -0.31
C ARG A 293 1.64 -6.10 -0.05
N GLN A 294 1.22 -5.32 -1.03
CA GLN A 294 1.11 -3.87 -0.94
C GLN A 294 -0.29 -3.48 -0.43
N PHE A 295 -0.33 -2.65 0.61
CA PHE A 295 -1.59 -2.22 1.23
C PHE A 295 -2.51 -1.46 0.25
N TRP A 296 -1.94 -0.58 -0.57
CA TRP A 296 -2.70 0.20 -1.55
C TRP A 296 -3.37 -0.68 -2.61
N ASN A 297 -2.66 -1.72 -3.08
CA ASN A 297 -3.18 -2.69 -4.04
C ASN A 297 -4.33 -3.52 -3.44
N ILE A 298 -4.26 -3.86 -2.14
CA ILE A 298 -5.41 -4.46 -1.43
C ILE A 298 -6.60 -3.50 -1.46
N LEU A 299 -6.39 -2.21 -1.18
CA LEU A 299 -7.47 -1.22 -1.25
C LEU A 299 -8.06 -1.09 -2.65
N ASP A 300 -7.24 -1.05 -3.69
CA ASP A 300 -7.68 -0.96 -5.09
C ASP A 300 -8.51 -2.20 -5.50
N PHE A 301 -8.04 -3.39 -5.14
CA PHE A 301 -8.83 -4.62 -5.34
C PHE A 301 -10.16 -4.58 -4.59
N THR A 302 -10.18 -4.16 -3.32
CA THR A 302 -11.42 -4.06 -2.53
C THR A 302 -12.39 -3.04 -3.11
N LEU A 303 -11.89 -1.90 -3.60
CA LEU A 303 -12.69 -0.86 -4.25
C LEU A 303 -13.40 -1.42 -5.48
N VAL A 304 -12.67 -2.10 -6.37
CA VAL A 304 -13.23 -2.71 -7.58
C VAL A 304 -14.21 -3.83 -7.22
N ALA A 305 -13.87 -4.68 -6.25
CA ALA A 305 -14.74 -5.77 -5.81
C ALA A 305 -16.06 -5.27 -5.21
N LEU A 306 -16.02 -4.25 -4.35
CA LEU A 306 -17.21 -3.63 -3.75
C LEU A 306 -18.13 -3.05 -4.83
N TYR A 307 -17.57 -2.36 -5.82
CA TYR A 307 -18.35 -1.77 -6.91
C TYR A 307 -18.97 -2.83 -7.83
N LEU A 308 -18.21 -3.86 -8.21
CA LEU A 308 -18.73 -4.96 -9.03
C LEU A 308 -19.82 -5.75 -8.31
N ALA A 309 -19.66 -6.01 -7.01
CA ALA A 309 -20.68 -6.66 -6.19
C ALA A 309 -21.96 -5.81 -6.10
N GLN A 310 -21.80 -4.51 -5.87
CA GLN A 310 -22.92 -3.55 -5.87
C GLN A 310 -23.65 -3.53 -7.22
N MET A 311 -22.92 -3.50 -8.34
CA MET A 311 -23.49 -3.53 -9.68
C MET A 311 -24.24 -4.84 -9.96
N ALA A 312 -23.65 -5.98 -9.56
CA ALA A 312 -24.28 -7.29 -9.70
C ALA A 312 -25.59 -7.38 -8.92
N LEU A 313 -25.62 -6.88 -7.67
CA LEU A 313 -26.84 -6.86 -6.86
C LEU A 313 -27.92 -5.94 -7.45
N ARG A 314 -27.55 -4.77 -8.00
CA ARG A 314 -28.51 -3.92 -8.72
C ARG A 314 -29.05 -4.57 -9.98
N LEU A 315 -28.21 -5.30 -10.72
CA LEU A 315 -28.65 -6.07 -11.88
C LEU A 315 -29.61 -7.21 -11.49
N VAL A 316 -29.31 -7.94 -10.41
CA VAL A 316 -30.18 -8.99 -9.87
C VAL A 316 -31.52 -8.39 -9.44
N ALA A 317 -31.52 -7.25 -8.74
CA ALA A 317 -32.73 -6.53 -8.37
C ALA A 317 -33.54 -6.09 -9.60
N TYR A 318 -32.86 -5.64 -10.67
CA TYR A 318 -33.53 -5.26 -11.91
C TYR A 318 -34.23 -6.46 -12.57
N VAL A 319 -33.56 -7.63 -12.62
CA VAL A 319 -34.08 -8.83 -13.32
C VAL A 319 -35.11 -9.60 -12.51
N GLN A 320 -34.87 -9.86 -11.22
CA GLN A 320 -35.72 -10.75 -10.41
C GLN A 320 -36.98 -10.07 -9.89
N LEU A 321 -36.86 -8.79 -9.58
CA LEU A 321 -37.82 -8.08 -8.76
C LEU A 321 -38.85 -7.36 -9.63
N GLY A 322 -38.63 -7.23 -10.95
CA GLY A 322 -39.56 -6.60 -11.88
C GLY A 322 -40.04 -5.24 -11.38
N VAL A 323 -39.22 -4.56 -10.57
CA VAL A 323 -39.57 -3.41 -9.71
C VAL A 323 -39.99 -2.17 -10.53
N TYR A 324 -40.02 -2.30 -11.85
CA TYR A 324 -40.45 -1.29 -12.81
C TYR A 324 -41.90 -1.40 -13.30
N ASP A 325 -42.72 -2.33 -12.77
CA ASP A 325 -44.12 -2.46 -13.20
C ASP A 325 -45.12 -1.69 -12.31
N GLN A 326 -44.70 -1.16 -11.15
CA GLN A 326 -45.52 -0.29 -10.28
C GLN A 326 -44.70 0.86 -9.66
N ASP A 327 -44.65 1.96 -10.40
CA ASP A 327 -43.78 3.12 -10.17
C ASP A 327 -44.36 4.18 -9.23
N THR A 328 -44.23 3.99 -7.92
CA THR A 328 -44.41 5.09 -6.97
C THR A 328 -43.20 5.24 -6.05
N VAL A 329 -42.88 6.48 -5.67
CA VAL A 329 -41.82 6.75 -4.67
C VAL A 329 -42.14 6.04 -3.35
N ALA A 330 -43.41 5.99 -2.98
CA ALA A 330 -43.88 5.31 -1.78
C ALA A 330 -43.60 3.80 -1.82
N THR A 331 -43.81 3.11 -2.95
CA THR A 331 -43.50 1.68 -3.06
C THR A 331 -42.00 1.40 -2.97
N GLN A 332 -41.14 2.21 -3.60
CA GLN A 332 -39.69 2.06 -3.50
C GLN A 332 -39.17 2.31 -2.07
N TRP A 333 -39.74 3.28 -1.37
CA TRP A 333 -39.42 3.52 0.04
C TRP A 333 -39.90 2.39 0.94
N MET A 334 -41.13 1.88 0.74
CA MET A 334 -41.67 0.77 1.52
C MET A 334 -40.87 -0.52 1.35
N ILE A 335 -40.38 -0.77 0.13
CA ILE A 335 -39.43 -1.85 -0.20
C ILE A 335 -38.16 -1.67 0.66
N LYS A 336 -37.46 -0.54 0.52
CA LYS A 336 -36.23 -0.25 1.30
C LYS A 336 -36.40 -0.26 2.83
N ALA A 337 -37.58 0.12 3.33
CA ALA A 337 -37.88 0.22 4.76
C ALA A 337 -38.32 -1.12 5.37
N SER A 338 -38.56 -2.17 4.57
CA SER A 338 -39.08 -3.44 5.04
C SER A 338 -37.99 -4.25 5.79
N PRO A 339 -38.20 -4.59 7.08
CA PRO A 339 -37.15 -5.21 7.91
C PRO A 339 -36.96 -6.72 7.69
N HIS A 340 -37.89 -7.39 6.99
CA HIS A 340 -37.93 -8.87 6.92
C HIS A 340 -37.56 -9.46 5.55
N THR A 341 -37.20 -8.62 4.58
CA THR A 341 -36.85 -9.03 3.23
C THR A 341 -35.40 -8.67 2.96
N PHE A 342 -34.55 -9.68 2.74
CA PHE A 342 -33.19 -9.45 2.25
C PHE A 342 -33.31 -8.90 0.83
N GLU A 343 -33.40 -7.59 0.72
CA GLU A 343 -33.55 -6.94 -0.57
C GLU A 343 -32.18 -6.65 -1.16
N PRO A 344 -31.86 -7.18 -2.36
CA PRO A 344 -30.57 -6.96 -3.01
C PRO A 344 -30.25 -5.47 -3.20
N VAL A 345 -31.28 -4.61 -3.26
CA VAL A 345 -31.16 -3.15 -3.36
C VAL A 345 -30.54 -2.53 -2.10
N ALA A 346 -31.00 -2.91 -0.90
CA ALA A 346 -30.48 -2.36 0.35
C ALA A 346 -29.01 -2.74 0.56
N VAL A 347 -28.67 -3.99 0.28
CA VAL A 347 -27.27 -4.47 0.34
C VAL A 347 -26.40 -3.74 -0.68
N ALA A 348 -26.90 -3.50 -1.89
CA ALA A 348 -26.19 -2.72 -2.90
C ALA A 348 -25.88 -1.30 -2.42
N ASP A 349 -26.81 -0.63 -1.73
CA ASP A 349 -26.60 0.72 -1.18
C ASP A 349 -25.56 0.72 -0.03
N VAL A 350 -25.54 -0.32 0.80
CA VAL A 350 -24.48 -0.52 1.81
C VAL A 350 -23.12 -0.69 1.15
N LEU A 351 -23.02 -1.55 0.13
CA LEU A 351 -21.77 -1.75 -0.61
C LEU A 351 -21.31 -0.47 -1.33
N PHE A 352 -22.24 0.33 -1.88
CA PHE A 352 -21.91 1.61 -2.49
C PHE A 352 -21.34 2.63 -1.48
N SER A 353 -21.86 2.60 -0.25
CA SER A 353 -21.36 3.44 0.86
C SER A 353 -19.95 3.04 1.26
N LEU A 354 -19.70 1.73 1.41
CA LEU A 354 -18.35 1.19 1.66
C LEU A 354 -17.38 1.49 0.52
N PHE A 355 -17.83 1.37 -0.73
CA PHE A 355 -17.07 1.77 -1.91
C PHE A 355 -16.64 3.24 -1.83
N THR A 356 -17.58 4.14 -1.52
CA THR A 356 -17.29 5.58 -1.39
C THR A 356 -16.23 5.85 -0.33
N ILE A 357 -16.36 5.25 0.86
CA ILE A 357 -15.36 5.35 1.93
C ILE A 357 -14.00 4.84 1.45
N THR A 358 -13.98 3.70 0.74
CA THR A 358 -12.74 3.10 0.24
C THR A 358 -12.05 3.99 -0.79
N VAL A 359 -12.79 4.68 -1.67
CA VAL A 359 -12.23 5.65 -2.62
C VAL A 359 -11.59 6.83 -1.88
N PHE A 360 -12.25 7.37 -0.85
CA PHE A 360 -11.67 8.44 -0.02
C PHE A 360 -10.43 7.96 0.75
N MET A 361 -10.45 6.75 1.31
CA MET A 361 -9.29 6.16 1.97
C MET A 361 -8.13 5.95 1.00
N ARG A 362 -8.40 5.50 -0.23
CA ARG A 362 -7.39 5.33 -1.28
C ARG A 362 -6.75 6.65 -1.68
N SER A 363 -7.48 7.77 -1.64
CA SER A 363 -6.92 9.10 -1.93
C SER A 363 -5.81 9.53 -0.97
N LEU A 364 -5.73 8.95 0.24
CA LEU A 364 -4.64 9.20 1.19
C LEU A 364 -3.27 8.78 0.65
N SER A 365 -3.21 7.89 -0.35
CA SER A 365 -1.96 7.52 -1.00
C SER A 365 -1.27 8.72 -1.68
N ILE A 366 -2.01 9.74 -2.10
CA ILE A 366 -1.42 10.96 -2.69
C ILE A 366 -0.51 11.65 -1.66
N PHE A 367 -0.88 11.56 -0.37
CA PHE A 367 -0.08 12.11 0.72
C PHE A 367 1.25 11.40 0.94
N SER A 368 1.43 10.16 0.43
CA SER A 368 2.70 9.43 0.55
C SER A 368 3.84 10.11 -0.21
N HIS A 369 3.53 10.85 -1.28
CA HIS A 369 4.51 11.53 -2.13
C HIS A 369 5.04 12.82 -1.49
N TYR A 370 4.30 13.41 -0.54
CA TYR A 370 4.73 14.62 0.16
C TYR A 370 5.63 14.28 1.34
N ARG A 371 6.77 14.96 1.47
CA ARG A 371 7.78 14.68 2.51
C ARG A 371 7.24 14.60 3.94
N TYR A 372 6.43 15.57 4.36
CA TYR A 372 5.91 15.61 5.73
C TYR A 372 4.85 14.53 5.96
N LEU A 373 3.82 14.46 5.11
CA LEU A 373 2.72 13.52 5.29
C LEU A 373 3.14 12.08 4.98
N GLY A 374 4.02 11.85 4.01
CA GLY A 374 4.53 10.53 3.65
C GLY A 374 5.37 9.89 4.75
N THR A 375 6.26 10.66 5.39
CA THR A 375 7.01 10.16 6.56
C THR A 375 6.09 9.87 7.75
N LEU A 376 4.99 10.61 7.91
CA LEU A 376 3.97 10.32 8.93
C LEU A 376 3.21 9.02 8.60
N MET A 377 2.80 8.82 7.35
CA MET A 377 2.10 7.60 6.91
C MET A 377 2.95 6.34 7.11
N ILE A 378 4.25 6.42 6.82
CA ILE A 378 5.19 5.32 7.06
C ILE A 378 5.35 5.04 8.56
N SER A 379 5.34 6.09 9.39
CA SER A 379 5.36 5.92 10.83
C SER A 379 4.13 5.14 11.31
N ILE A 380 2.93 5.51 10.83
CA ILE A 380 1.68 4.80 11.14
C ILE A 380 1.75 3.34 10.70
N GLY A 381 2.23 3.09 9.48
CA GLY A 381 2.36 1.73 8.94
C GLY A 381 3.31 0.83 9.74
N ARG A 382 4.40 1.38 10.29
CA ARG A 382 5.34 0.62 11.14
C ARG A 382 4.79 0.34 12.53
N MET A 383 4.04 1.28 13.12
CA MET A 383 3.38 1.09 14.41
C MET A 383 2.17 0.14 14.33
N PHE A 384 1.66 -0.13 13.12
CA PHE A 384 0.45 -0.94 12.93
C PHE A 384 0.56 -2.35 13.52
N ALA A 385 1.73 -3.00 13.42
CA ALA A 385 1.93 -4.34 13.99
C ALA A 385 1.82 -4.33 15.53
N ASP A 386 2.38 -3.31 16.18
CA ASP A 386 2.29 -3.16 17.64
C ASP A 386 0.85 -2.84 18.07
N ILE A 387 0.13 -2.02 17.29
CA ILE A 387 -1.30 -1.73 17.52
C ILE A 387 -2.14 -2.99 17.39
N VAL A 388 -1.91 -3.84 16.37
CA VAL A 388 -2.64 -5.10 16.19
C VAL A 388 -2.38 -6.05 17.36
N ASN A 389 -1.13 -6.16 17.82
CA ASN A 389 -0.79 -6.96 18.99
C ASN A 389 -1.53 -6.45 20.24
N PHE A 390 -1.59 -5.13 20.44
CA PHE A 390 -2.37 -4.54 21.53
C PHE A 390 -3.88 -4.84 21.41
N ILE A 391 -4.49 -4.61 20.25
CA ILE A 391 -5.92 -4.87 19.99
C ILE A 391 -6.23 -6.36 20.24
N SER A 392 -5.30 -7.27 19.92
CA SER A 392 -5.49 -8.70 20.19
C SER A 392 -5.55 -9.01 21.70
N MET A 393 -4.68 -8.36 22.49
CA MET A 393 -4.69 -8.49 23.95
C MET A 393 -5.96 -7.88 24.55
N ASP A 394 -6.32 -6.67 24.12
CA ASP A 394 -7.55 -5.99 24.54
C ASP A 394 -8.81 -6.78 24.17
N GLY A 395 -8.83 -7.38 22.98
CA GLY A 395 -9.92 -8.24 22.52
C GLY A 395 -10.13 -9.46 23.40
N VAL A 396 -9.06 -10.11 23.87
CA VAL A 396 -9.15 -11.24 24.82
C VAL A 396 -9.74 -10.80 26.15
N VAL A 397 -9.30 -9.66 26.68
CA VAL A 397 -9.81 -9.11 27.95
C VAL A 397 -11.28 -8.72 27.82
N THR A 398 -11.64 -7.97 26.77
CA THR A 398 -13.01 -7.56 26.49
C THR A 398 -13.92 -8.76 26.31
N PHE A 399 -13.47 -9.81 25.61
CA PHE A 399 -14.24 -11.05 25.45
C PHE A 399 -14.46 -11.78 26.78
N ALA A 400 -13.47 -11.82 27.68
CA ALA A 400 -13.63 -12.42 29.00
C ALA A 400 -14.69 -11.69 29.85
N PHE A 401 -14.65 -10.35 29.87
CA PHE A 401 -15.69 -9.55 30.52
C PHE A 401 -17.05 -9.71 29.84
N ALA A 402 -17.08 -9.85 28.51
CA ALA A 402 -18.30 -10.08 27.76
C ALA A 402 -18.97 -11.40 28.16
N CYS A 403 -18.20 -12.49 28.26
CA CYS A 403 -18.72 -13.76 28.75
C CYS A 403 -19.26 -13.65 30.19
N GLY A 404 -18.55 -12.94 31.07
CA GLY A 404 -18.96 -12.72 32.46
C GLY A 404 -20.29 -11.95 32.58
N LEU A 405 -20.42 -10.83 31.87
CA LEU A 405 -21.64 -10.02 31.88
C LEU A 405 -22.81 -10.71 31.17
N ASN A 406 -22.56 -11.36 30.04
CA ASN A 406 -23.59 -12.18 29.38
C ASN A 406 -24.09 -13.28 30.30
N GLN A 407 -23.21 -14.01 31.00
CA GLN A 407 -23.62 -15.06 31.93
C GLN A 407 -24.46 -14.52 33.11
N LEU A 408 -24.27 -13.25 33.50
CA LEU A 408 -25.02 -12.61 34.57
C LEU A 408 -26.37 -12.05 34.09
N TYR A 409 -26.43 -11.49 32.87
CA TYR A 409 -27.58 -10.74 32.36
C TYR A 409 -28.38 -11.42 31.24
N TRP A 410 -27.96 -12.59 30.72
CA TRP A 410 -28.64 -13.24 29.58
C TRP A 410 -30.14 -13.42 29.83
N TYR A 411 -30.54 -13.85 31.04
CA TYR A 411 -31.95 -14.08 31.37
C TYR A 411 -32.76 -12.78 31.33
N TYR A 412 -32.27 -11.73 31.98
CA TYR A 412 -32.96 -10.43 32.03
C TYR A 412 -33.00 -9.75 30.66
N GLY A 413 -31.89 -9.77 29.93
CA GLY A 413 -31.80 -9.19 28.59
C GLY A 413 -32.71 -9.90 27.58
N THR A 414 -32.79 -11.23 27.61
CA THR A 414 -33.65 -11.99 26.69
C THR A 414 -35.14 -11.79 26.99
N VAL A 415 -35.53 -11.72 28.26
CA VAL A 415 -36.91 -11.41 28.65
C VAL A 415 -37.30 -10.01 28.19
N HIS A 416 -36.44 -9.01 28.41
CA HIS A 416 -36.69 -7.64 27.95
C HIS A 416 -36.80 -7.54 26.43
N GLU A 417 -35.90 -8.20 25.71
CA GLU A 417 -35.90 -8.24 24.25
C GLU A 417 -37.18 -8.86 23.69
N TYR A 418 -37.63 -9.99 24.26
CA TYR A 418 -38.90 -10.62 23.90
C TYR A 418 -40.10 -9.71 24.14
N LEU A 419 -40.14 -9.04 25.31
CA LEU A 419 -41.22 -8.11 25.63
C LEU A 419 -41.24 -6.91 24.67
N CYS A 420 -40.08 -6.39 24.30
CA CYS A 420 -39.99 -5.32 23.31
C CYS A 420 -40.43 -5.77 21.91
N GLU A 421 -40.12 -6.99 21.48
CA GLU A 421 -40.55 -7.49 20.17
C GLU A 421 -42.07 -7.72 20.09
N GLU A 422 -42.66 -8.33 21.14
CA GLU A 422 -44.08 -8.69 21.17
C GLU A 422 -44.98 -7.46 21.43
N TYR A 423 -44.59 -6.58 22.37
CA TYR A 423 -45.43 -5.46 22.81
C TYR A 423 -45.13 -4.11 22.14
N SER A 424 -44.00 -3.95 21.43
CA SER A 424 -43.73 -2.72 20.63
C SER A 424 -44.70 -2.52 19.46
N LYS A 425 -45.41 -3.56 19.01
CA LYS A 425 -46.35 -3.49 17.89
C LYS A 425 -47.76 -3.01 18.30
N GLY A 426 -48.05 -2.93 19.61
CA GLY A 426 -49.30 -2.40 20.15
C GLY A 426 -49.19 -0.91 20.49
N ASN A 427 -50.33 -0.18 20.48
CA ASN A 427 -50.41 1.23 20.92
C ASN A 427 -50.12 1.45 22.43
N LEU A 428 -49.61 0.45 23.14
CA LEU A 428 -49.34 0.48 24.57
C LEU A 428 -47.86 0.86 24.82
N LYS A 429 -47.58 2.16 24.95
CA LYS A 429 -46.27 2.69 25.43
C LYS A 429 -46.04 2.33 26.90
N THR A 430 -45.84 1.05 27.19
CA THR A 430 -45.82 0.49 28.55
C THR A 430 -44.51 -0.17 28.94
N VAL A 431 -43.64 -0.43 27.96
CA VAL A 431 -42.28 -0.97 28.11
C VAL A 431 -41.30 0.04 27.51
N ASP A 432 -40.32 0.48 28.29
CA ASP A 432 -39.27 1.41 27.84
C ASP A 432 -38.24 0.67 26.97
N CYS A 433 -38.60 0.49 25.70
CA CYS A 433 -37.71 -0.12 24.70
C CYS A 433 -36.67 0.87 24.15
N GLN A 434 -36.57 2.11 24.67
CA GLN A 434 -35.44 2.99 24.37
C GLN A 434 -34.16 2.54 25.10
N ARG A 435 -34.30 1.84 26.24
CA ARG A 435 -33.19 1.23 26.97
C ARG A 435 -32.92 -0.18 26.42
N SER A 436 -31.87 -0.32 25.64
CA SER A 436 -31.39 -1.63 25.19
C SER A 436 -30.55 -2.27 26.28
N HIS A 437 -31.03 -3.37 26.88
CA HIS A 437 -30.17 -4.26 27.66
C HIS A 437 -29.26 -5.04 26.69
N GLY A 438 -28.09 -4.46 26.39
CA GLY A 438 -27.13 -4.99 25.43
C GLY A 438 -26.47 -6.33 25.81
N PHE A 439 -26.85 -6.92 26.94
CA PHE A 439 -26.22 -8.13 27.50
C PHE A 439 -27.03 -9.42 27.30
N SER A 440 -28.02 -9.42 26.39
CA SER A 440 -28.87 -10.60 26.12
C SER A 440 -28.12 -11.73 25.41
N THR A 441 -27.18 -11.38 24.53
CA THR A 441 -26.35 -12.32 23.78
C THR A 441 -24.89 -11.90 23.82
N ILE A 442 -23.99 -12.84 23.55
CA ILE A 442 -22.54 -12.61 23.58
C ILE A 442 -22.13 -11.52 22.57
N LEU A 443 -22.68 -11.54 21.35
CA LEU A 443 -22.34 -10.55 20.32
C LEU A 443 -22.78 -9.15 20.71
N LYS A 444 -24.03 -8.98 21.18
CA LYS A 444 -24.52 -7.69 21.68
C LYS A 444 -23.72 -7.22 22.90
N THR A 445 -23.27 -8.16 23.74
CA THR A 445 -22.44 -7.83 24.91
C THR A 445 -21.09 -7.28 24.47
N VAL A 446 -20.43 -7.93 23.51
CA VAL A 446 -19.16 -7.46 22.95
C VAL A 446 -19.33 -6.08 22.30
N GLU A 447 -20.41 -5.87 21.55
CA GLU A 447 -20.75 -4.56 20.97
C GLU A 447 -20.96 -3.49 22.05
N SER A 448 -21.70 -3.82 23.11
CA SER A 448 -21.99 -2.90 24.21
C SER A 448 -20.73 -2.52 24.99
N LEU A 449 -19.82 -3.49 25.21
CA LEU A 449 -18.53 -3.24 25.84
C LEU A 449 -17.57 -2.45 24.94
N PHE A 450 -17.61 -2.69 23.63
CA PHE A 450 -16.84 -1.90 22.66
C PHE A 450 -17.24 -0.41 22.72
N TRP A 451 -18.53 -0.11 22.70
CA TRP A 451 -19.01 1.27 22.85
C TRP A 451 -18.77 1.84 24.25
N ALA A 452 -18.72 0.97 25.27
CA ALA A 452 -18.39 1.39 26.63
C ALA A 452 -16.93 1.88 26.73
N THR A 453 -15.99 1.29 25.99
CA THR A 453 -14.59 1.78 25.93
C THR A 453 -14.50 3.24 25.49
N PHE A 454 -15.42 3.71 24.63
CA PHE A 454 -15.50 5.11 24.19
C PHE A 454 -16.40 6.00 25.07
N GLY A 455 -16.99 5.45 26.13
CA GLY A 455 -17.88 6.18 27.04
C GLY A 455 -19.26 6.51 26.47
N ILE A 456 -19.71 5.79 25.43
CA ILE A 456 -21.04 5.98 24.82
C ILE A 456 -22.12 5.21 25.60
N THR A 457 -21.72 4.19 26.36
CA THR A 457 -22.64 3.31 27.07
C THR A 457 -22.99 3.84 28.47
N ASP A 458 -24.28 3.99 28.75
CA ASP A 458 -24.79 4.48 30.03
C ASP A 458 -24.89 3.37 31.10
N LEU A 459 -24.75 3.74 32.38
CA LEU A 459 -24.93 2.81 33.52
C LEU A 459 -26.37 2.29 33.64
N SER A 460 -27.34 3.00 33.04
CA SER A 460 -28.75 2.65 33.04
C SER A 460 -29.05 1.30 32.37
N MET A 461 -28.15 0.79 31.51
CA MET A 461 -28.32 -0.53 30.91
C MET A 461 -28.15 -1.69 31.90
N LEU A 462 -27.58 -1.44 33.09
CA LEU A 462 -27.34 -2.44 34.14
C LEU A 462 -28.40 -2.40 35.24
N GLU A 463 -29.23 -1.36 35.26
CA GLU A 463 -30.29 -1.15 36.25
C GLU A 463 -31.45 -2.12 35.98
N LEU A 464 -31.83 -2.91 36.98
CA LEU A 464 -32.90 -3.90 36.89
C LEU A 464 -34.09 -3.40 37.73
N ASP A 465 -34.59 -2.21 37.38
CA ASP A 465 -35.60 -1.50 38.18
C ASP A 465 -37.04 -1.82 37.70
N PRO A 466 -37.85 -2.56 38.48
CA PRO A 466 -39.18 -3.02 38.06
C PRO A 466 -40.22 -1.89 37.97
N ASP A 467 -40.01 -0.77 38.67
CA ASP A 467 -40.96 0.34 38.80
C ASP A 467 -41.16 1.17 37.52
N SER A 468 -40.30 0.98 36.51
CA SER A 468 -40.44 1.65 35.21
C SER A 468 -41.37 0.93 34.23
N SER A 469 -41.77 -0.31 34.52
CA SER A 469 -42.59 -1.14 33.64
C SER A 469 -43.98 -1.38 34.24
N THR A 470 -45.02 -1.08 33.46
CA THR A 470 -46.43 -1.19 33.91
C THR A 470 -47.01 -2.61 33.75
N LEU A 471 -46.19 -3.58 33.34
CA LEU A 471 -46.60 -4.96 33.11
C LEU A 471 -46.52 -5.77 34.42
N GLU A 472 -47.66 -6.29 34.88
CA GLU A 472 -47.75 -7.11 36.10
C GLU A 472 -46.83 -8.35 36.07
N ALA A 473 -46.47 -8.86 34.88
CA ALA A 473 -45.56 -9.99 34.73
C ALA A 473 -44.11 -9.71 35.17
N LEU A 474 -43.64 -8.45 35.09
CA LEU A 474 -42.31 -8.03 35.55
C LEU A 474 -42.29 -7.69 37.05
N ARG A 475 -43.45 -7.36 37.65
CA ARG A 475 -43.58 -7.07 39.09
C ARG A 475 -43.41 -8.29 40.00
N ILE A 476 -43.43 -9.50 39.45
CA ILE A 476 -43.24 -10.77 40.19
C ILE A 476 -41.76 -10.98 40.53
N MET A 477 -40.85 -10.26 39.87
CA MET A 477 -39.43 -10.31 40.16
C MET A 477 -39.09 -9.35 41.31
N GLU A 478 -38.74 -9.88 42.49
CA GLU A 478 -37.99 -9.10 43.48
C GLU A 478 -36.78 -8.46 42.79
N GLN A 479 -36.53 -7.16 43.04
CA GLN A 479 -35.34 -6.47 42.53
C GLN A 479 -34.12 -7.34 42.81
N PRO A 480 -33.41 -7.84 41.78
CA PRO A 480 -32.22 -8.65 41.97
C PRO A 480 -31.04 -7.73 42.31
N VAL A 481 -31.09 -7.12 43.50
CA VAL A 481 -30.09 -6.15 43.99
C VAL A 481 -28.69 -6.75 43.93
N LEU A 482 -28.56 -8.05 44.17
CA LEU A 482 -27.29 -8.77 44.03
C LEU A 482 -26.76 -8.76 42.59
N THR A 483 -27.59 -9.14 41.62
CA THR A 483 -27.22 -9.19 40.20
C THR A 483 -26.84 -7.80 39.70
N GLU A 484 -27.64 -6.78 40.03
CA GLU A 484 -27.36 -5.40 39.64
C GLU A 484 -26.07 -4.87 40.27
N THR A 485 -25.85 -5.11 41.57
CA THR A 485 -24.64 -4.65 42.27
C THR A 485 -23.40 -5.33 41.71
N VAL A 486 -23.45 -6.64 41.49
CA VAL A 486 -22.33 -7.41 40.90
C VAL A 486 -22.09 -6.98 39.46
N GLY A 487 -23.14 -6.73 38.67
CA GLY A 487 -23.04 -6.23 37.31
C GLY A 487 -22.37 -4.86 37.23
N LYS A 488 -22.80 -3.91 38.07
CA LYS A 488 -22.17 -2.59 38.22
C LYS A 488 -20.69 -2.72 38.63
N LEU A 489 -20.37 -3.64 39.55
CA LEU A 489 -18.99 -3.89 39.97
C LEU A 489 -18.13 -4.45 38.83
N ILE A 490 -18.61 -5.46 38.10
CA ILE A 490 -17.90 -6.03 36.94
C ILE A 490 -17.67 -4.96 35.87
N PHE A 491 -18.67 -4.10 35.62
CA PHE A 491 -18.56 -3.01 34.66
C PHE A 491 -17.54 -1.93 35.08
N VAL A 492 -17.48 -1.58 36.37
CA VAL A 492 -16.43 -0.69 36.91
C VAL A 492 -15.05 -1.33 36.78
N LEU A 493 -14.92 -2.62 37.06
CA LEU A 493 -13.66 -3.36 36.89
C LEU A 493 -13.23 -3.42 35.41
N PHE A 494 -14.18 -3.59 34.49
CA PHE A 494 -13.94 -3.52 33.05
C PHE A 494 -13.37 -2.14 32.67
N HIS A 495 -14.02 -1.05 33.08
CA HIS A 495 -13.52 0.31 32.79
C HIS A 495 -12.14 0.57 33.41
N ALA A 496 -11.92 0.16 34.66
CA ALA A 496 -10.62 0.30 35.30
C ALA A 496 -9.53 -0.47 34.53
N THR A 497 -9.84 -1.67 34.05
CA THR A 497 -8.88 -2.50 33.32
C THR A 497 -8.64 -1.96 31.90
N VAL A 498 -9.68 -1.82 31.09
CA VAL A 498 -9.56 -1.45 29.67
C VAL A 498 -9.23 0.03 29.51
N VAL A 499 -9.97 0.93 30.16
CA VAL A 499 -9.81 2.37 29.95
C VAL A 499 -8.63 2.94 30.75
N LEU A 500 -8.48 2.60 32.04
CA LEU A 500 -7.40 3.20 32.84
C LEU A 500 -6.05 2.47 32.68
N VAL A 501 -6.04 1.15 32.50
CA VAL A 501 -4.78 0.41 32.38
C VAL A 501 -4.41 0.19 30.91
N LEU A 502 -5.26 -0.50 30.13
CA LEU A 502 -4.88 -0.91 28.77
C LEU A 502 -4.71 0.29 27.82
N LEU A 503 -5.61 1.28 27.80
CA LEU A 503 -5.42 2.46 26.93
C LEU A 503 -4.15 3.26 27.29
N ASN A 504 -3.81 3.38 28.58
CA ASN A 504 -2.58 4.05 28.99
C ASN A 504 -1.33 3.27 28.59
N LEU A 505 -1.39 1.93 28.62
CA LEU A 505 -0.33 1.08 28.08
C LEU A 505 -0.22 1.20 26.55
N LEU A 506 -1.33 1.31 25.82
CA LEU A 506 -1.31 1.56 24.37
C LEU A 506 -0.58 2.86 24.04
N ILE A 507 -0.87 3.93 24.77
CA ILE A 507 -0.18 5.23 24.59
C ILE A 507 1.33 5.06 24.82
N ALA A 508 1.74 4.33 25.86
CA ALA A 508 3.14 4.07 26.16
C ALA A 508 3.83 3.26 25.05
N ILE A 509 3.21 2.17 24.59
CA ILE A 509 3.72 1.31 23.50
C ILE A 509 3.83 2.10 22.20
N MET A 510 2.81 2.88 21.85
CA MET A 510 2.84 3.74 20.67
C MET A 510 3.94 4.80 20.77
N SER A 511 4.19 5.35 21.95
CA SER A 511 5.26 6.35 22.15
C SER A 511 6.65 5.74 21.91
N ASP A 512 6.92 4.56 22.48
CA ASP A 512 8.18 3.83 22.26
C ASP A 512 8.35 3.43 20.78
N SER A 513 7.31 2.84 20.18
CA SER A 513 7.30 2.44 18.77
C SER A 513 7.49 3.63 17.81
N TYR A 514 6.88 4.78 18.13
CA TYR A 514 7.07 6.02 17.37
C TYR A 514 8.51 6.52 17.46
N GLN A 515 9.12 6.53 18.66
CA GLN A 515 10.51 6.94 18.85
C GLN A 515 11.47 6.05 18.06
N ARG A 516 11.32 4.72 18.15
CA ARG A 516 12.12 3.75 17.38
C ARG A 516 11.99 3.95 15.87
N THR A 517 10.80 4.34 15.41
CA THR A 517 10.55 4.57 13.98
C THR A 517 11.04 5.93 13.50
N GLN A 518 11.15 6.92 14.39
CA GLN A 518 11.48 8.31 14.04
C GLN A 518 12.83 8.46 13.33
N ASP A 519 13.83 7.68 13.75
CA ASP A 519 15.20 7.77 13.20
C ASP A 519 15.29 7.20 11.79
N GLU A 520 14.43 6.22 11.45
CA GLU A 520 14.47 5.52 10.18
C GLU A 520 13.42 6.02 9.17
N LYS A 521 12.33 6.66 9.62
CA LYS A 521 11.17 6.99 8.76
C LYS A 521 11.54 7.80 7.51
N ARG A 522 12.57 8.66 7.59
CA ARG A 522 13.04 9.43 6.43
C ARG A 522 13.68 8.51 5.40
N ARG A 523 14.53 7.59 5.83
CA ARG A 523 15.17 6.59 4.98
C ARG A 523 14.11 5.74 4.28
N ASP A 524 13.14 5.20 5.03
CA ASP A 524 12.10 4.36 4.41
C ASP A 524 11.18 5.13 3.48
N TRP A 525 10.89 6.39 3.80
CA TRP A 525 10.14 7.26 2.90
C TRP A 525 10.89 7.47 1.59
N THR A 526 12.15 7.88 1.66
CA THR A 526 12.99 8.02 0.48
C THR A 526 13.09 6.70 -0.29
N PHE A 527 13.21 5.56 0.39
CA PHE A 527 13.24 4.23 -0.23
C PHE A 527 11.96 3.93 -1.01
N SER A 528 10.79 4.21 -0.41
CA SER A 528 9.49 4.03 -1.08
C SER A 528 9.42 4.88 -2.34
N ILE A 529 9.82 6.16 -2.26
CA ILE A 529 9.81 7.07 -3.40
C ILE A 529 10.76 6.59 -4.50
N VAL A 530 11.97 6.15 -4.16
CA VAL A 530 12.95 5.61 -5.11
C VAL A 530 12.40 4.36 -5.81
N LYS A 531 11.78 3.45 -5.05
CA LYS A 531 11.13 2.25 -5.58
C LYS A 531 10.02 2.62 -6.58
N ASP A 532 9.13 3.53 -6.19
CA ASP A 532 8.00 3.95 -7.03
C ASP A 532 8.52 4.62 -8.32
N MET A 533 9.51 5.50 -8.21
CA MET A 533 10.15 6.14 -9.37
C MET A 533 10.77 5.13 -10.34
N LEU A 534 11.51 4.13 -9.83
CA LEU A 534 12.13 3.10 -10.67
C LEU A 534 11.09 2.22 -11.37
N PHE A 535 10.01 1.86 -10.67
CA PHE A 535 8.90 1.10 -11.24
C PHE A 535 8.28 1.86 -12.42
N TYR A 536 7.97 3.14 -12.23
CA TYR A 536 7.34 3.97 -13.23
C TYR A 536 8.26 4.38 -14.40
N MET A 537 9.59 4.34 -14.23
CA MET A 537 10.50 4.49 -15.36
C MET A 537 10.56 3.24 -16.25
N ARG A 538 10.28 2.04 -15.70
CA ARG A 538 10.32 0.76 -16.44
C ARG A 538 9.02 0.47 -17.18
N VAL A 539 7.89 0.79 -16.55
CA VAL A 539 6.56 0.58 -17.11
C VAL A 539 6.13 1.88 -17.79
N ASP A 540 5.88 1.85 -19.11
CA ASP A 540 5.13 2.94 -19.74
C ASP A 540 3.80 3.02 -18.99
N LEU A 541 3.63 4.05 -18.12
CA LEU A 541 2.39 4.21 -17.35
C LEU A 541 1.19 4.03 -18.29
N SER A 542 0.05 3.58 -17.80
CA SER A 542 -1.20 3.74 -18.54
C SER A 542 -1.66 5.20 -18.48
N LEU A 543 -2.55 5.60 -19.39
CA LEU A 543 -3.21 6.91 -19.25
C LEU A 543 -4.08 6.88 -17.99
N ALA A 544 -4.24 7.99 -17.29
CA ALA A 544 -5.12 8.02 -16.14
C ALA A 544 -6.57 7.60 -16.52
N PRO A 545 -7.30 6.87 -15.66
CA PRO A 545 -8.73 6.63 -15.84
C PRO A 545 -9.49 7.95 -16.07
N PRO A 546 -10.54 7.99 -16.91
CA PRO A 546 -11.11 6.92 -17.73
C PRO A 546 -10.44 6.78 -19.11
N PHE A 547 -9.42 7.60 -19.40
CA PHE A 547 -8.86 7.73 -20.76
C PHE A 547 -8.05 6.50 -21.19
N ASN A 548 -7.63 5.64 -20.25
CA ASN A 548 -7.03 4.34 -20.53
C ASN A 548 -7.93 3.43 -21.39
N LEU A 549 -9.24 3.41 -21.13
CA LEU A 549 -10.20 2.63 -21.92
C LEU A 549 -10.22 3.10 -23.37
N LEU A 550 -10.19 4.41 -23.60
CA LEU A 550 -10.16 4.98 -24.95
C LEU A 550 -8.87 4.63 -25.69
N LEU A 551 -7.73 4.63 -24.99
CA LEU A 551 -6.46 4.18 -25.57
C LEU A 551 -6.51 2.69 -25.93
N LEU A 552 -7.08 1.85 -25.08
CA LEU A 552 -7.25 0.42 -25.37
C LEU A 552 -8.14 0.20 -26.59
N VAL A 553 -9.28 0.90 -26.68
CA VAL A 553 -10.18 0.82 -27.84
C VAL A 553 -9.45 1.27 -29.10
N LYS A 554 -8.72 2.39 -29.07
CA LYS A 554 -7.94 2.86 -30.22
C LYS A 554 -6.90 1.82 -30.67
N THR A 555 -6.10 1.28 -29.75
CA THR A 555 -5.07 0.29 -30.10
C THR A 555 -5.67 -1.03 -30.57
N SER A 556 -6.84 -1.43 -30.04
CA SER A 556 -7.54 -2.65 -30.43
C SER A 556 -8.17 -2.50 -31.82
N VAL A 557 -8.82 -1.37 -32.10
CA VAL A 557 -9.37 -1.04 -33.43
C VAL A 557 -8.26 -0.92 -34.46
N SER A 558 -7.14 -0.28 -34.14
CA SER A 558 -5.97 -0.22 -35.02
C SER A 558 -5.38 -1.61 -35.29
N ARG A 559 -5.26 -2.46 -34.27
CA ARG A 559 -4.82 -3.86 -34.44
C ARG A 559 -5.80 -4.68 -35.27
N LEU A 560 -7.11 -4.50 -35.07
CA LEU A 560 -8.16 -5.18 -35.83
C LEU A 560 -8.15 -4.73 -37.30
N LEU A 561 -8.08 -3.42 -37.56
CA LEU A 561 -7.94 -2.84 -38.90
C LEU A 561 -6.65 -3.32 -39.58
N CYS A 562 -5.53 -3.35 -38.87
CA CYS A 562 -4.26 -3.88 -39.39
C CYS A 562 -4.33 -5.40 -39.63
N ALA A 563 -5.04 -6.17 -38.80
CA ALA A 563 -5.25 -7.60 -38.98
C ALA A 563 -6.14 -7.90 -40.20
N VAL A 564 -7.21 -7.12 -40.38
CA VAL A 564 -8.10 -7.17 -41.55
C VAL A 564 -7.36 -6.74 -42.82
N CYS A 565 -6.55 -5.69 -42.77
CA CYS A 565 -5.69 -5.27 -43.89
C CYS A 565 -4.56 -6.28 -44.19
N ARG A 566 -4.01 -6.97 -43.17
CA ARG A 566 -3.02 -8.05 -43.35
C ARG A 566 -3.63 -9.35 -43.90
N GLN A 567 -4.94 -9.55 -43.74
CA GLN A 567 -5.65 -10.69 -44.34
C GLN A 567 -5.69 -10.60 -45.88
N GLY A 568 -5.48 -9.41 -46.46
CA GLY A 568 -5.33 -9.19 -47.91
C GLY A 568 -3.90 -9.35 -48.44
N ASN A 569 -2.88 -9.51 -47.58
CA ASN A 569 -1.50 -9.66 -48.02
C ASN A 569 -0.75 -10.68 -47.16
N ARG A 570 -0.91 -11.97 -47.50
CA ARG A 570 -0.07 -13.06 -46.97
C ARG A 570 1.35 -12.88 -47.50
N ARG A 571 2.16 -12.07 -46.81
CA ARG A 571 3.61 -12.22 -46.78
C ARG A 571 4.07 -12.29 -45.34
N SER A 572 4.79 -13.36 -45.02
CA SER A 572 5.44 -13.58 -43.74
C SER A 572 6.29 -12.36 -43.34
N PRO A 573 6.33 -11.96 -42.07
CA PRO A 573 7.28 -10.95 -41.62
C PRO A 573 8.67 -11.58 -41.50
N HIS A 574 9.35 -11.76 -42.63
CA HIS A 574 10.80 -11.80 -42.64
C HIS A 574 11.30 -10.41 -43.04
N SER A 575 11.79 -9.69 -42.03
CA SER A 575 12.92 -8.77 -42.10
C SER A 575 13.17 -8.11 -43.46
N ALA A 576 12.66 -6.88 -43.67
CA ALA A 576 13.39 -5.88 -44.44
C ALA A 576 12.76 -4.47 -44.36
N ILE A 577 13.65 -3.48 -44.36
CA ILE A 577 13.52 -2.06 -44.70
C ILE A 577 13.01 -1.15 -43.55
N GLY A 578 13.74 -0.14 -43.06
CA GLY A 578 15.07 0.42 -43.36
C GLY A 578 15.33 1.53 -42.34
N GLN A 579 16.38 1.45 -41.53
CA GLN A 579 17.63 2.21 -41.70
C GLN A 579 17.50 3.46 -42.57
N GLY A 580 17.38 4.59 -41.88
CA GLY A 580 17.37 5.94 -42.42
C GLY A 580 17.49 7.00 -41.32
N SER A 581 18.17 6.69 -40.21
CA SER A 581 18.73 7.69 -39.30
C SER A 581 20.08 7.17 -38.82
N VAL A 582 21.13 7.90 -39.13
CA VAL A 582 22.46 7.69 -38.54
C VAL A 582 22.35 8.12 -37.08
N HIS A 583 21.84 7.23 -36.24
CA HIS A 583 22.13 7.27 -34.81
C HIS A 583 23.56 6.75 -34.62
N PRO A 584 24.38 7.36 -33.76
CA PRO A 584 25.69 6.82 -33.44
C PRO A 584 25.51 5.36 -32.99
N SER A 585 26.38 4.48 -33.49
CA SER A 585 26.40 3.07 -33.13
C SER A 585 26.43 2.94 -31.60
N SER A 586 25.37 2.37 -31.03
CA SER A 586 25.36 2.02 -29.60
C SER A 586 26.56 1.12 -29.30
N PRO A 587 27.34 1.38 -28.24
CA PRO A 587 28.53 0.59 -27.92
C PRO A 587 28.17 -0.89 -27.81
N SER A 588 29.07 -1.76 -28.26
CA SER A 588 28.88 -3.22 -28.16
C SER A 588 28.72 -3.62 -26.68
N LYS A 589 27.99 -4.73 -26.40
CA LYS A 589 27.78 -5.20 -25.01
C LYS A 589 29.12 -5.35 -24.26
N GLN A 590 30.13 -5.86 -24.97
CA GLN A 590 31.48 -6.03 -24.46
C GLN A 590 32.16 -4.69 -24.10
N GLU A 591 32.04 -3.67 -24.95
CA GLU A 591 32.56 -2.32 -24.63
C GLU A 591 31.92 -1.72 -23.39
N ARG A 592 30.62 -1.95 -23.16
CA ARG A 592 29.94 -1.47 -21.95
C ARG A 592 30.43 -2.18 -20.70
N GLN A 593 30.65 -3.49 -20.79
CA GLN A 593 31.17 -4.29 -19.68
C GLN A 593 32.64 -3.93 -19.36
N GLU A 594 33.47 -3.68 -20.37
CA GLU A 594 34.85 -3.23 -20.18
C GLU A 594 34.90 -1.83 -19.54
N LYS A 595 34.06 -0.90 -20.02
CA LYS A 595 33.94 0.43 -19.40
C LYS A 595 33.48 0.35 -17.94
N TYR A 596 32.50 -0.50 -17.65
CA TYR A 596 32.01 -0.74 -16.29
C TYR A 596 33.13 -1.28 -15.39
N LYS A 597 33.85 -2.30 -15.85
CA LYS A 597 34.97 -2.89 -15.10
C LYS A 597 36.07 -1.86 -14.80
N MET A 598 36.49 -1.09 -15.80
CA MET A 598 37.47 -0.01 -15.60
C MET A 598 37.02 1.03 -14.57
N MET A 599 35.71 1.30 -14.52
CA MET A 599 35.13 2.26 -13.60
C MET A 599 35.08 1.71 -12.17
N ILE A 600 34.68 0.45 -12.00
CA ILE A 600 34.73 -0.26 -10.71
C ILE A 600 36.17 -0.32 -10.19
N ASP A 601 37.15 -0.71 -11.02
CA ASP A 601 38.55 -0.77 -10.63
C ASP A 601 39.07 0.59 -10.12
N ARG A 602 38.63 1.70 -10.73
CA ARG A 602 38.97 3.06 -10.25
C ARG A 602 38.35 3.36 -8.90
N LEU A 603 37.08 3.01 -8.69
CA LEU A 603 36.39 3.21 -7.41
C LEU A 603 37.02 2.39 -6.30
N VAL A 604 37.31 1.11 -6.55
CA VAL A 604 37.96 0.21 -5.60
C VAL A 604 39.32 0.76 -5.18
N ASN A 605 40.13 1.23 -6.13
CA ASN A 605 41.43 1.83 -5.81
C ASN A 605 41.28 3.10 -4.94
N ARG A 606 40.32 3.98 -5.23
CA ARG A 606 40.06 5.17 -4.41
C ARG A 606 39.60 4.79 -2.99
N TYR A 607 38.71 3.81 -2.90
CA TYR A 607 38.20 3.27 -1.63
C TYR A 607 39.33 2.70 -0.76
N LEU A 608 40.21 1.86 -1.34
CA LEU A 608 41.35 1.28 -0.62
C LEU A 608 42.31 2.37 -0.12
N LEU A 609 42.67 3.33 -0.97
CA LEU A 609 43.52 4.48 -0.59
C LEU A 609 42.89 5.36 0.49
N ARG A 610 41.56 5.47 0.54
CA ARG A 610 40.86 6.15 1.62
C ARG A 610 40.95 5.34 2.92
N LYS A 611 40.69 4.04 2.87
CA LYS A 611 40.76 3.16 4.06
C LYS A 611 42.17 3.05 4.63
N GLU A 612 43.20 2.95 3.79
CA GLU A 612 44.60 3.00 4.23
C GLU A 612 44.88 4.29 5.01
N ARG A 613 44.53 5.46 4.46
CA ARG A 613 44.67 6.75 5.14
C ARG A 613 43.89 6.84 6.46
N GLU A 614 42.68 6.28 6.53
CA GLU A 614 41.91 6.21 7.77
C GLU A 614 42.62 5.36 8.83
N THR A 615 43.22 4.22 8.44
CA THR A 615 43.98 3.37 9.36
C THR A 615 45.31 3.99 9.79
N GLU A 616 45.98 4.76 8.93
CA GLU A 616 47.20 5.49 9.28
C GLU A 616 46.91 6.61 10.27
N ASN A 617 45.82 7.36 10.09
CA ASN A 617 45.43 8.44 10.98
C ASN A 617 44.96 7.97 12.37
N GLN A 618 44.58 6.70 12.52
CA GLN A 618 44.17 6.09 13.79
C GLN A 618 45.33 5.48 14.59
N ARG A 619 46.50 5.30 13.97
CA ARG A 619 47.74 4.84 14.62
C ARG A 619 48.54 6.03 15.13
#